data_AF-A0A2S7SRX0-F1
#
_entry.id   AF-A0A2S7SRX0-F1
#
_cell.length_a   1.000
_cell.length_b   1.000
_cell.length_c   1.000
_cell.angle_alpha   90.00
_cell.angle_beta   90.00
_cell.angle_gamma   90.00
#
_symmetry.space_group_name_H-M   'P 1'
#
loop_
_entity.id
_entity.type
_entity.pdbx_description
1 polymer ?
#
loop_
_entity_poly.entity_id
_entity_poly.type
_entity_poly.pdbx_seq_one_letter_code
_entity_poly.pdbx_strand_id
1 'polypeptide(L)'
;MSIQLSIAQLFSDVHGVDAGFEFAPVADVFSRKQYGDYGSPYYKKDQFGRDYYLPATVTFAGGGIVLPDGAVTSGLNVIWDLPFAVVAIDNTKTIIKTGMTEREGAVNQVVNINSYNINIKGLLIGKGNEYPEDLEKMLRDVFVSGSAMALRNVKTDIYLNGMGYNVIVESINIPAHPGVQHVVGYDLRLTSNSIFDLEEIG
;
A
#
# COMPACT_ATOMS: atom_id res chain seq x y z
N MET A 1 -14.67 26.90 10.59
CA MET A 1 -13.67 27.87 10.10
C MET A 1 -12.86 27.14 9.03
N SER A 2 -13.25 27.26 7.76
CA SER A 2 -12.53 26.61 6.65
C SER A 2 -11.30 27.43 6.32
N ILE A 3 -10.11 26.86 6.50
CA ILE A 3 -8.88 27.49 6.05
C ILE A 3 -8.85 27.34 4.52
N GLN A 4 -9.26 28.38 3.80
CA GLN A 4 -8.98 28.48 2.37
C GLN A 4 -7.53 28.94 2.22
N LEU A 5 -6.60 27.98 2.24
CA LEU A 5 -5.21 28.24 1.87
C LEU A 5 -5.15 28.42 0.35
N SER A 6 -4.92 29.65 -0.09
CA SER A 6 -4.58 29.91 -1.49
C SER A 6 -3.27 29.20 -1.82
N ILE A 7 -3.28 28.35 -2.84
CA ILE A 7 -2.09 27.61 -3.30
C ILE A 7 -0.96 28.59 -3.69
N ALA A 8 -1.31 29.79 -4.15
CA ALA A 8 -0.32 30.84 -4.46
C ALA A 8 0.41 31.33 -3.21
N GLN A 9 -0.28 31.47 -2.07
CA GLN A 9 0.35 31.82 -0.79
C GLN A 9 1.26 30.70 -0.29
N LEU A 10 0.80 29.45 -0.38
CA LEU A 10 1.61 28.28 -0.02
C LEU A 10 2.89 28.17 -0.88
N PHE A 11 2.79 28.44 -2.17
CA PHE A 11 3.95 28.43 -3.07
C PHE A 11 4.94 29.54 -2.73
N SER A 12 4.45 30.76 -2.48
CA SER A 12 5.28 31.89 -2.05
C SER A 12 5.94 31.64 -0.70
N ASP A 13 5.23 31.03 0.27
CA ASP A 13 5.77 30.75 1.60
C ASP A 13 6.85 29.66 1.59
N VAL A 14 6.73 28.66 0.71
CA VAL A 14 7.70 27.57 0.59
C VAL A 14 8.92 27.97 -0.25
N HIS A 15 8.72 28.75 -1.32
CA HIS A 15 9.77 29.03 -2.31
C HIS A 15 10.28 30.47 -2.30
N GLY A 16 9.65 31.39 -1.56
CA GLY A 16 10.07 32.79 -1.45
C GLY A 16 9.91 33.61 -2.75
N VAL A 17 9.17 33.09 -3.72
CA VAL A 17 8.94 33.70 -5.04
C VAL A 17 7.44 33.89 -5.22
N ASP A 18 7.04 35.11 -5.57
CA ASP A 18 5.67 35.40 -5.96
C ASP A 18 5.31 34.59 -7.20
N ALA A 19 4.24 33.81 -7.11
CA ALA A 19 3.79 32.93 -8.18
C ALA A 19 3.47 33.73 -9.46
N GLY A 20 3.10 35.01 -9.36
CA GLY A 20 2.80 35.85 -10.53
C GLY A 20 1.55 35.40 -11.31
N PHE A 21 0.80 34.43 -10.78
CA PHE A 21 -0.51 33.99 -11.27
C PHE A 21 -1.49 33.85 -10.10
N GLU A 22 -2.70 34.37 -10.28
CA GLU A 22 -3.84 34.00 -9.42
C GLU A 22 -4.44 32.69 -9.95
N PHE A 23 -4.40 31.64 -9.13
CA PHE A 23 -5.31 30.54 -9.37
C PHE A 23 -6.71 31.06 -9.11
N ALA A 24 -7.60 30.99 -10.11
CA ALA A 24 -9.02 31.20 -9.89
C ALA A 24 -9.45 30.38 -8.67
N PRO A 25 -10.30 30.91 -7.77
CA PRO A 25 -10.84 30.12 -6.67
C PRO A 25 -11.34 28.82 -7.27
N VAL A 26 -10.97 27.69 -6.67
CA VAL A 26 -11.38 26.36 -7.14
C VAL A 26 -12.90 26.34 -7.03
N ALA A 27 -13.56 26.81 -8.08
CA ALA A 27 -14.97 26.60 -8.28
C ALA A 27 -15.13 25.08 -8.31
N ASP A 28 -16.20 24.62 -7.66
CA ASP A 28 -16.57 23.23 -7.39
C ASP A 28 -16.92 22.44 -8.69
N VAL A 29 -16.14 22.65 -9.75
CA VAL A 29 -16.39 22.27 -11.15
C VAL A 29 -15.66 20.98 -11.51
N PHE A 30 -14.75 20.50 -10.66
CA PHE A 30 -14.13 19.19 -10.87
C PHE A 30 -14.93 18.11 -10.16
N SER A 31 -15.67 17.31 -10.93
CA SER A 31 -16.24 16.07 -10.42
C SER A 31 -15.14 15.27 -9.74
N ARG A 32 -15.27 15.03 -8.42
CA ARG A 32 -14.29 14.29 -7.62
C ARG A 32 -13.93 12.98 -8.30
N LYS A 33 -12.67 12.84 -8.72
CA LYS A 33 -12.15 11.60 -9.32
C LYS A 33 -12.29 10.47 -8.29
N GLN A 34 -13.08 9.45 -8.63
CA GLN A 34 -13.39 8.35 -7.69
C GLN A 34 -12.39 7.19 -7.77
N TYR A 35 -11.74 7.00 -8.92
CA TYR A 35 -10.84 5.88 -9.17
C TYR A 35 -9.53 6.36 -9.78
N GLY A 36 -8.42 5.73 -9.42
CA GLY A 36 -7.14 5.87 -10.09
C GLY A 36 -7.19 5.25 -11.49
N ASP A 37 -6.22 5.60 -12.33
CA ASP A 37 -6.18 5.16 -13.73
C ASP A 37 -6.03 3.64 -13.89
N TYR A 38 -5.60 2.96 -12.82
CA TYR A 38 -5.38 1.52 -12.75
C TYR A 38 -6.48 0.75 -11.98
N GLY A 39 -7.55 1.44 -11.56
CA GLY A 39 -8.78 0.82 -11.03
C GLY A 39 -8.97 0.87 -9.52
N SER A 40 -7.94 1.13 -8.70
CA SER A 40 -8.16 1.33 -7.26
C SER A 40 -8.99 2.59 -6.95
N PRO A 41 -9.95 2.52 -6.03
CA PRO A 41 -10.71 3.69 -5.61
C PRO A 41 -9.85 4.66 -4.80
N TYR A 42 -10.06 5.95 -4.99
CA TYR A 42 -9.48 6.99 -4.15
C TYR A 42 -10.15 7.09 -2.78
N TYR A 43 -11.41 6.70 -2.69
CA TYR A 43 -12.22 6.88 -1.50
C TYR A 43 -13.03 5.64 -1.17
N LYS A 44 -13.12 5.32 0.11
CA LYS A 44 -13.98 4.26 0.62
C LYS A 44 -14.61 4.73 1.93
N LYS A 45 -15.78 4.20 2.26
CA LYS A 45 -16.47 4.51 3.51
C LYS A 45 -16.03 3.57 4.61
N ASP A 46 -15.75 4.11 5.79
CA ASP A 46 -15.51 3.32 6.99
C ASP A 46 -16.83 2.75 7.55
N GLN A 47 -16.72 1.97 8.62
CA GLN A 47 -17.86 1.39 9.34
C GLN A 47 -18.82 2.42 9.97
N PHE A 48 -18.43 3.70 10.02
CA PHE A 48 -19.24 4.82 10.53
C PHE A 48 -19.75 5.73 9.40
N GLY A 49 -19.55 5.34 8.14
CA GLY A 49 -20.00 6.08 6.95
C GLY A 49 -19.13 7.28 6.57
N ARG A 50 -17.95 7.45 7.20
CA ARG A 50 -16.98 8.51 6.89
C ARG A 50 -16.10 8.08 5.74
N ASP A 51 -15.82 9.01 4.83
CA ASP A 51 -14.89 8.76 3.73
C ASP A 51 -13.44 8.77 4.25
N TYR A 52 -12.65 7.79 3.84
CA TYR A 52 -11.20 7.79 3.98
C TYR A 52 -10.51 7.69 2.62
N TYR A 53 -9.33 8.29 2.52
CA TYR A 53 -8.59 8.45 1.27
C TYR A 53 -7.55 7.35 1.10
N LEU A 54 -7.40 6.87 -0.14
CA LEU A 54 -6.45 5.84 -0.56
C LEU A 54 -6.56 4.53 0.24
N PRO A 55 -7.73 3.84 0.18
CA PRO A 55 -7.87 2.54 0.82
C PRO A 55 -6.82 1.55 0.33
N ALA A 56 -6.28 0.75 1.25
CA ALA A 56 -5.49 -0.42 0.91
C ALA A 56 -6.33 -1.67 1.17
N THR A 57 -6.31 -2.59 0.21
CA THR A 57 -7.02 -3.87 0.31
C THR A 57 -6.01 -4.98 0.03
N VAL A 58 -5.98 -5.96 0.92
CA VAL A 58 -5.15 -7.16 0.79
C VAL A 58 -6.08 -8.34 0.49
N THR A 59 -5.76 -9.11 -0.53
CA THR A 59 -6.48 -10.33 -0.88
C THR A 59 -5.55 -11.51 -0.72
N PHE A 60 -5.96 -12.52 0.05
CA PHE A 60 -5.16 -13.72 0.30
C PHE A 60 -6.04 -14.97 0.28
N ALA A 61 -5.42 -16.13 0.07
CA ALA A 61 -6.15 -17.39 0.13
C ALA A 61 -6.62 -17.66 1.56
N GLY A 62 -7.92 -17.74 1.77
CA GLY A 62 -8.51 -18.12 3.05
C GLY A 62 -8.33 -19.61 3.32
N GLY A 63 -8.24 -19.95 4.62
CA GLY A 63 -8.46 -21.32 5.07
C GLY A 63 -9.86 -21.76 4.68
N GLY A 64 -9.99 -22.97 4.13
CA GLY A 64 -11.26 -23.45 3.61
C GLY A 64 -12.37 -23.39 4.67
N ILE A 65 -13.58 -23.01 4.26
CA ILE A 65 -14.74 -23.02 5.15
C ILE A 65 -15.18 -24.47 5.31
N VAL A 66 -15.23 -24.96 6.55
CA VAL A 66 -15.92 -26.22 6.86
C VAL A 66 -17.41 -25.92 6.95
N LEU A 67 -18.15 -26.41 5.97
CA LEU A 67 -19.60 -26.31 5.93
C LEU A 67 -20.23 -27.22 7.01
N PRO A 68 -21.48 -26.96 7.43
CA PRO A 68 -22.16 -27.74 8.47
C PRO A 68 -22.31 -29.24 8.17
N ASP A 69 -22.15 -29.64 6.91
CA ASP A 69 -22.18 -31.02 6.42
C ASP A 69 -20.78 -31.68 6.39
N GLY A 70 -19.74 -30.98 6.86
CA GLY A 70 -18.36 -31.45 6.86
C GLY A 70 -17.61 -31.24 5.55
N ALA A 71 -18.22 -30.63 4.52
CA ALA A 71 -17.53 -30.31 3.29
C ALA A 71 -16.59 -29.10 3.49
N VAL A 72 -15.33 -29.23 3.06
CA VAL A 72 -14.36 -28.13 3.12
C VAL A 72 -14.33 -27.41 1.78
N THR A 73 -14.81 -26.17 1.75
CA THR A 73 -14.64 -25.30 0.58
C THR A 73 -13.27 -24.65 0.63
N SER A 74 -12.26 -25.28 0.03
CA SER A 74 -10.92 -24.72 -0.14
C SER A 74 -10.88 -23.81 -1.39
N GLY A 75 -10.23 -22.65 -1.29
CA GLY A 75 -10.05 -21.71 -2.41
C GLY A 75 -10.86 -20.41 -2.33
N LEU A 76 -11.45 -20.08 -1.17
CA LEU A 76 -12.06 -18.77 -0.98
C LEU A 76 -10.98 -17.72 -0.71
N ASN A 77 -10.93 -16.67 -1.52
CA ASN A 77 -10.07 -15.51 -1.25
C ASN A 77 -10.71 -14.64 -0.16
N VAL A 78 -9.95 -14.35 0.89
CA VAL A 78 -10.32 -13.38 1.92
C VAL A 78 -9.86 -12.01 1.45
N ILE A 79 -10.78 -11.07 1.40
CA ILE A 79 -10.51 -9.67 1.11
C ILE A 79 -10.50 -8.92 2.43
N TRP A 80 -9.34 -8.41 2.81
CA TRP A 80 -9.15 -7.62 4.01
C TRP A 80 -8.93 -6.16 3.68
N ASP A 81 -9.84 -5.32 4.16
CA ASP A 81 -9.74 -3.87 4.04
C ASP A 81 -8.93 -3.28 5.19
N LEU A 82 -7.93 -2.49 4.84
CA LEU A 82 -7.05 -1.78 5.77
C LEU A 82 -7.44 -0.29 5.77
N PRO A 83 -8.35 0.14 6.67
CA PRO A 83 -8.76 1.53 6.74
C PRO A 83 -7.60 2.40 7.27
N PHE A 84 -7.50 3.63 6.74
CA PHE A 84 -6.48 4.61 7.13
C PHE A 84 -5.02 4.10 7.02
N ALA A 85 -4.77 3.11 6.15
CA ALA A 85 -3.45 2.58 5.95
C ALA A 85 -2.53 3.58 5.23
N VAL A 86 -1.33 3.76 5.75
CA VAL A 86 -0.25 4.51 5.12
C VAL A 86 0.62 3.54 4.36
N VAL A 87 0.68 3.70 3.04
CA VAL A 87 1.49 2.87 2.14
C VAL A 87 2.71 3.65 1.64
N ALA A 88 3.89 3.09 1.89
CA ALA A 88 5.18 3.51 1.35
C ALA A 88 5.75 2.43 0.43
N ILE A 89 6.43 2.84 -0.63
CA ILE A 89 7.02 1.96 -1.64
C ILE A 89 8.44 2.47 -1.91
N ASP A 90 9.40 1.58 -1.79
CA ASP A 90 10.82 1.81 -2.02
C ASP A 90 11.33 0.82 -3.07
N ASN A 91 12.15 1.30 -4.02
CA ASN A 91 12.79 0.47 -5.03
C ASN A 91 14.21 0.98 -5.29
N THR A 92 15.13 0.06 -5.57
CA THR A 92 16.51 0.38 -5.92
C THR A 92 16.90 -0.28 -7.24
N LYS A 93 17.77 0.38 -8.00
CA LYS A 93 18.37 -0.18 -9.21
C LYS A 93 19.83 -0.50 -8.96
N THR A 94 20.28 -1.65 -9.46
CA THR A 94 21.70 -1.99 -9.49
C THR A 94 22.31 -1.35 -10.74
N ILE A 95 23.22 -0.39 -10.55
CA ILE A 95 23.88 0.36 -11.63
C ILE A 95 25.39 0.20 -11.50
N ILE A 96 26.04 -0.37 -12.52
CA ILE A 96 27.49 -0.45 -12.62
C ILE A 96 27.99 0.84 -13.28
N LYS A 97 29.01 1.47 -12.69
CA LYS A 97 29.64 2.68 -13.23
C LYS A 97 31.09 2.38 -13.57
N THR A 98 31.42 2.44 -14.86
CA THR A 98 32.79 2.21 -15.34
C THR A 98 33.41 3.55 -15.73
N GLY A 99 34.43 3.99 -15.01
CA GLY A 99 35.16 5.22 -15.32
C GLY A 99 35.93 5.08 -16.64
N MET A 100 35.92 6.15 -17.45
CA MET A 100 36.66 6.19 -18.71
C MET A 100 38.03 6.83 -18.47
N THR A 101 39.09 6.23 -19.02
CA THR A 101 40.48 6.69 -18.81
C THR A 101 40.88 7.88 -19.68
N GLU A 102 40.15 8.16 -20.77
CA GLU A 102 40.48 9.21 -21.75
C GLU A 102 39.45 10.35 -21.85
N ARG A 103 38.35 10.27 -21.10
CA ARG A 103 37.28 11.27 -21.11
C ARG A 103 36.74 11.45 -19.71
N GLU A 104 36.44 12.68 -19.33
CA GLU A 104 35.68 12.95 -18.10
C GLU A 104 34.31 12.26 -18.18
N GLY A 105 34.06 11.33 -17.26
CA GLY A 105 32.78 10.65 -17.11
C GLY A 105 32.89 9.16 -16.79
N ALA A 106 31.73 8.54 -16.64
CA ALA A 106 31.58 7.10 -16.44
C ALA A 106 30.45 6.58 -17.32
N VAL A 107 30.63 5.38 -17.86
CA VAL A 107 29.54 4.63 -18.49
C VAL A 107 28.72 3.99 -17.38
N ASN A 108 27.45 4.38 -17.28
CA ASN A 108 26.51 3.81 -16.32
C ASN A 108 25.68 2.74 -17.02
N GLN A 109 25.77 1.49 -16.57
CA GLN A 109 24.95 0.39 -17.04
C GLN A 109 23.95 0.01 -15.95
N VAL A 110 22.66 0.04 -16.29
CA VAL A 110 21.61 -0.50 -15.43
C VAL A 110 21.63 -2.03 -15.58
N VAL A 111 21.88 -2.74 -14.49
CA VAL A 111 21.99 -4.20 -14.47
C VAL A 111 20.65 -4.84 -14.13
N ASN A 112 20.00 -4.34 -13.09
CA ASN A 112 18.72 -4.88 -12.62
C ASN A 112 17.87 -3.81 -11.92
N ILE A 113 16.55 -3.99 -11.97
CA ILE A 113 15.58 -3.30 -11.13
C ILE A 113 15.23 -4.28 -10.01
N ASN A 114 15.53 -3.92 -8.77
CA ASN A 114 15.27 -4.80 -7.63
C ASN A 114 13.76 -4.88 -7.33
N SER A 115 13.37 -5.85 -6.52
CA SER A 115 11.99 -5.96 -6.02
C SER A 115 11.57 -4.69 -5.27
N TYR A 116 10.27 -4.39 -5.32
CA TYR A 116 9.69 -3.30 -4.55
C TYR A 116 9.54 -3.72 -3.09
N ASN A 117 10.11 -2.93 -2.20
CA ASN A 117 9.85 -3.02 -0.77
C ASN A 117 8.66 -2.12 -0.45
N ILE A 118 7.65 -2.67 0.22
CA ILE A 118 6.39 -2.00 0.50
C ILE A 118 6.21 -2.01 2.01
N ASN A 119 6.03 -0.83 2.60
CA ASN A 119 5.72 -0.70 4.01
C ASN A 119 4.26 -0.23 4.16
N ILE A 120 3.48 -0.95 4.97
CA ILE A 120 2.11 -0.60 5.30
C ILE A 120 2.01 -0.40 6.81
N LYS A 121 1.58 0.80 7.21
CA LYS A 121 1.25 1.11 8.60
C LYS A 121 -0.23 1.37 8.72
N GLY A 122 -0.85 0.86 9.78
CA GLY A 122 -2.28 1.08 9.98
C GLY A 122 -2.73 0.72 11.38
N LEU A 123 -4.05 0.63 11.52
CA LEU A 123 -4.73 0.39 12.78
C LEU A 123 -5.68 -0.81 12.61
N LEU A 124 -5.59 -1.77 13.51
CA LEU A 124 -6.59 -2.80 13.73
C LEU A 124 -7.65 -2.20 14.66
N ILE A 125 -8.90 -2.15 14.20
CA ILE A 125 -10.01 -1.60 14.99
C ILE A 125 -10.93 -2.74 15.39
N GLY A 126 -11.04 -2.98 16.69
CA GLY A 126 -11.91 -4.03 17.23
C GLY A 126 -13.39 -3.69 17.04
N LYS A 127 -14.21 -4.71 16.80
CA LYS A 127 -15.67 -4.54 16.79
C LYS A 127 -16.15 -4.39 18.22
N GLY A 128 -17.12 -3.50 18.45
CA GLY A 128 -17.75 -3.37 19.78
C GLY A 128 -16.88 -2.71 20.86
N ASN A 129 -15.83 -1.97 20.50
CA ASN A 129 -14.92 -1.29 21.43
C ASN A 129 -14.04 -2.24 22.28
N GLU A 130 -13.92 -3.49 21.84
CA GLU A 130 -13.09 -4.53 22.45
C GLU A 130 -11.74 -4.67 21.73
N TYR A 131 -10.85 -5.47 22.33
CA TYR A 131 -9.53 -5.73 21.77
C TYR A 131 -9.66 -6.50 20.44
N PRO A 132 -8.95 -6.10 19.37
CA PRO A 132 -9.06 -6.71 18.05
C PRO A 132 -8.33 -8.07 17.94
N GLU A 133 -8.64 -9.03 18.83
CA GLU A 133 -7.98 -10.35 18.89
C GLU A 133 -8.12 -11.12 17.57
N ASP A 134 -9.30 -11.11 16.96
CA ASP A 134 -9.56 -11.79 15.70
C ASP A 134 -8.70 -11.24 14.55
N LEU A 135 -8.50 -9.93 14.51
CA LEU A 135 -7.69 -9.27 13.47
C LEU A 135 -6.20 -9.53 13.67
N GLU A 136 -5.74 -9.54 14.91
CA GLU A 136 -4.35 -9.85 15.23
C GLU A 136 -4.03 -11.33 14.94
N LYS A 137 -4.95 -12.24 15.27
CA LYS A 137 -4.83 -13.66 14.92
C LYS A 137 -4.79 -13.86 13.41
N MET A 138 -5.67 -13.18 12.67
CA MET A 138 -5.65 -13.20 11.20
C MET A 138 -4.32 -12.71 10.65
N LEU A 139 -3.77 -11.62 11.21
CA LEU A 139 -2.49 -11.06 10.79
C LEU A 139 -1.34 -12.05 11.04
N ARG A 140 -1.34 -12.72 12.19
CA ARG A 140 -0.39 -13.79 12.52
C ARG A 140 -0.51 -14.97 11.55
N ASP A 141 -1.72 -15.42 11.27
CA ASP A 141 -1.94 -16.58 10.41
C ASP A 141 -1.50 -16.29 8.96
N VAL A 142 -1.77 -15.08 8.48
CA VAL A 142 -1.26 -14.58 7.19
C VAL A 142 0.27 -14.62 7.16
N PHE A 143 0.94 -14.12 8.20
CA PHE A 143 2.40 -14.16 8.28
C PHE A 143 2.96 -15.59 8.26
N VAL A 144 2.38 -16.49 9.06
CA VAL A 144 2.84 -17.87 9.20
C VAL A 144 2.60 -18.67 7.92
N SER A 145 1.51 -18.39 7.19
CA SER A 145 1.20 -19.08 5.93
C SER A 145 2.25 -18.86 4.83
N GLY A 146 3.00 -17.75 4.88
CA GLY A 146 4.00 -17.38 3.87
C GLY A 146 3.45 -17.25 2.45
N SER A 147 2.13 -17.22 2.29
CA SER A 147 1.48 -17.25 0.98
C SER A 147 1.53 -15.87 0.32
N ALA A 148 1.71 -15.85 -1.01
CA ALA A 148 1.61 -14.62 -1.77
C ALA A 148 0.19 -14.04 -1.67
N MET A 149 0.10 -12.73 -1.47
CA MET A 149 -1.14 -11.99 -1.36
C MET A 149 -1.20 -10.92 -2.45
N ALA A 150 -2.40 -10.57 -2.89
CA ALA A 150 -2.58 -9.45 -3.80
C ALA A 150 -2.83 -8.16 -3.01
N LEU A 151 -1.99 -7.14 -3.21
CA LEU A 151 -2.11 -5.83 -2.55
C LEU A 151 -2.59 -4.76 -3.54
N ARG A 152 -3.75 -4.18 -3.26
CA ARG A 152 -4.39 -3.14 -4.06
C ARG A 152 -4.50 -1.83 -3.30
N ASN A 153 -3.93 -0.79 -3.89
CA ASN A 153 -3.99 0.60 -3.45
C ASN A 153 -3.63 1.45 -4.67
N VAL A 154 -4.08 2.71 -4.74
CA VAL A 154 -3.71 3.58 -5.88
C VAL A 154 -2.19 3.69 -6.07
N LYS A 155 -1.40 3.72 -4.99
CA LYS A 155 0.06 3.71 -5.10
C LYS A 155 0.58 2.38 -5.61
N THR A 156 0.19 1.27 -5.00
CA THR A 156 0.70 -0.05 -5.40
C THR A 156 0.26 -0.41 -6.80
N ASP A 157 -0.90 0.08 -7.23
CA ASP A 157 -1.36 -0.07 -8.59
C ASP A 157 -0.44 0.61 -9.61
N ILE A 158 0.10 1.78 -9.29
CA ILE A 158 1.05 2.49 -10.18
C ILE A 158 2.36 1.70 -10.31
N TYR A 159 2.88 1.16 -9.20
CA TYR A 159 4.23 0.56 -9.17
C TYR A 159 4.26 -0.95 -9.46
N LEU A 160 3.19 -1.68 -9.14
CA LEU A 160 3.08 -3.13 -9.35
C LEU A 160 2.29 -3.50 -10.61
N ASN A 161 1.91 -2.51 -11.42
CA ASN A 161 1.22 -2.76 -12.68
C ASN A 161 2.06 -3.71 -13.56
N GLY A 162 1.43 -4.75 -14.09
CA GLY A 162 2.09 -5.77 -14.90
C GLY A 162 2.82 -6.87 -14.11
N MET A 163 2.97 -6.76 -12.79
CA MET A 163 3.61 -7.78 -11.93
C MET A 163 2.60 -8.68 -11.20
N GLY A 164 1.31 -8.54 -11.47
CA GLY A 164 0.24 -9.34 -10.85
C GLY A 164 -0.15 -8.92 -9.44
N TYR A 165 0.36 -7.79 -8.93
CA TYR A 165 0.06 -7.24 -7.59
C TYR A 165 0.41 -8.16 -6.42
N ASN A 166 1.21 -9.19 -6.68
CA ASN A 166 1.59 -10.20 -5.70
C ASN A 166 2.68 -9.65 -4.77
N VAL A 167 2.45 -9.81 -3.48
CA VAL A 167 3.37 -9.39 -2.41
C VAL A 167 3.46 -10.50 -1.37
N ILE A 168 4.62 -10.61 -0.71
CA ILE A 168 4.85 -11.54 0.39
C ILE A 168 5.18 -10.73 1.64
N VAL A 169 4.66 -11.13 2.81
CA VAL A 169 4.99 -10.49 4.08
C VAL A 169 6.37 -10.95 4.54
N GLU A 170 7.30 -10.01 4.73
CA GLU A 170 8.64 -10.29 5.26
C GLU A 170 8.70 -10.15 6.77
N SER A 171 8.02 -9.14 7.31
CA SER A 171 8.03 -8.90 8.76
C SER A 171 6.77 -8.19 9.23
N ILE A 172 6.37 -8.51 10.46
CA ILE A 172 5.28 -7.86 11.18
C ILE A 172 5.84 -7.23 12.45
N ASN A 173 5.49 -5.98 12.67
CA ASN A 173 5.80 -5.25 13.90
C ASN A 173 4.51 -4.71 14.51
N ILE A 174 4.22 -5.14 15.74
CA ILE A 174 3.13 -4.63 16.56
C ILE A 174 3.78 -3.80 17.68
N PRO A 175 3.70 -2.46 17.62
CA PRO A 175 4.34 -1.59 18.61
C PRO A 175 3.72 -1.78 20.00
N ALA A 176 4.49 -1.41 21.03
CA ALA A 176 4.04 -1.47 22.41
C ALA A 176 2.73 -0.69 22.60
N HIS A 177 1.72 -1.39 23.11
CA HIS A 177 0.35 -0.89 23.14
C HIS A 177 0.06 -0.12 24.43
N PRO A 178 -0.37 1.15 24.37
CA PRO A 178 -0.69 1.94 25.56
C PRO A 178 -2.07 1.57 26.15
N GLY A 179 -2.36 0.30 26.42
CA GLY A 179 -3.56 -0.14 27.15
C GLY A 179 -4.92 0.38 26.63
N VAL A 180 -5.00 0.81 25.36
CA VAL A 180 -6.23 1.35 24.75
C VAL A 180 -7.08 0.19 24.24
N GLN A 181 -8.30 0.05 24.74
CA GLN A 181 -9.07 -1.18 24.53
C GLN A 181 -9.43 -1.51 23.07
N HIS A 182 -9.49 -0.52 22.17
CA HIS A 182 -10.19 -0.67 20.89
C HIS A 182 -9.30 -0.70 19.64
N VAL A 183 -8.04 -0.26 19.72
CA VAL A 183 -7.19 -0.04 18.53
C VAL A 183 -5.78 -0.53 18.76
N VAL A 184 -5.25 -1.34 17.85
CA VAL A 184 -3.86 -1.79 17.87
C VAL A 184 -3.17 -1.33 16.59
N GLY A 185 -2.04 -0.64 16.71
CA GLY A 185 -1.24 -0.26 15.55
C GLY A 185 -0.49 -1.46 14.96
N TYR A 186 -0.19 -1.41 13.67
CA TYR A 186 0.69 -2.39 13.03
C TYR A 186 1.60 -1.73 12.00
N ASP A 187 2.75 -2.35 11.75
CA ASP A 187 3.70 -2.03 10.69
C ASP A 187 4.08 -3.34 9.97
N LEU A 188 3.77 -3.40 8.68
CA LEU A 188 4.05 -4.53 7.81
C LEU A 188 5.10 -4.15 6.80
N ARG A 189 6.09 -5.03 6.63
CA ARG A 189 7.01 -4.98 5.48
C ARG A 189 6.67 -6.12 4.55
N LEU A 190 6.44 -5.76 3.29
CA LEU A 190 6.13 -6.68 2.22
C LEU A 190 7.11 -6.46 1.08
N THR A 191 7.36 -7.52 0.31
CA THR A 191 8.16 -7.44 -0.90
C THR A 191 7.35 -7.92 -2.09
N SER A 192 7.46 -7.20 -3.21
CA SER A 192 6.81 -7.60 -4.46
C SER A 192 7.37 -8.94 -4.93
N ASN A 193 6.47 -9.85 -5.28
CA ASN A 193 6.83 -11.13 -5.86
C ASN A 193 6.33 -11.17 -7.30
N SER A 194 7.23 -11.22 -8.26
CA SER A 194 6.87 -11.56 -9.64
C SER A 194 6.91 -13.07 -9.80
N ILE A 195 5.85 -13.64 -10.39
CA ILE A 195 5.85 -15.04 -10.80
C ILE A 195 6.84 -15.16 -11.96
N PHE A 196 8.02 -15.66 -11.68
CA PHE A 196 8.94 -16.14 -12.71
C PHE A 196 8.77 -17.66 -12.77
N ASP A 197 8.32 -18.18 -13.92
CA ASP A 197 8.55 -19.58 -14.22
C ASP A 197 10.05 -19.76 -14.36
N LEU A 198 10.65 -20.54 -13.45
CA LEU A 198 11.98 -21.07 -13.67
C LEU A 198 11.84 -22.14 -14.75
N GLU A 199 12.02 -21.77 -16.01
CA GLU A 199 12.36 -22.76 -17.03
C GLU A 199 13.70 -23.36 -16.61
N GLU A 200 13.67 -24.61 -16.12
CA GLU A 200 14.84 -25.41 -15.84
C GLU A 200 15.58 -25.61 -17.17
N ILE A 201 16.62 -24.83 -17.41
CA ILE A 201 17.44 -24.95 -18.61
C ILE A 201 18.45 -26.07 -18.39
N GLY A 202 18.08 -27.29 -18.80
CA GLY A 202 19.00 -28.37 -19.24
C GLY A 202 19.75 -29.15 -18.16
#